data_AF-A0A9P9PV17-F1
#
_entry.id   AF-A0A9P9PV17-F1
#
_cell.length_a   1.000
_cell.length_b   1.000
_cell.length_c   1.000
_cell.angle_alpha   90.00
_cell.angle_beta   90.00
_cell.angle_gamma   90.00
#
_symmetry.space_group_name_H-M   'P 1'
#
loop_
_entity.id
_entity.type
_entity.pdbx_description
1 polymer ?
#
loop_
_entity_poly.entity_id
_entity_poly.type
_entity_poly.pdbx_seq_one_letter_code
_entity_poly.pdbx_strand_id
1 'polypeptide(L)'
;MHKLALTSFATASALFAGHAEAVAANPLPKPANIKWGNSGCLSVESLKLVGPDHDVVTAAFNRATKTIDELKWIPAAVEAPIRSFDQFPTPTAAARKRSKRQYGSGNCTTVLSTVNIQVSDTHAQLQHGVDESYNLDVSSDSETIKISAKTVYGALHGLTTLQQIIINGGSGKMIIEQPVSIQDKPLFPVRGIMIDSGRNYLSKQKIKEQIDGMALSKLNVLHWHMIDNQAWPIEIAAYPDMLEDAYSENEIYTQDCMKELISYAAARGVRIIPEIDMPGHASSGWKQIDESILTCQNSWWSNDVWPKHTAVQPNPGQLDILNNKTYEVTGKVYKEIATIFPDNWFHIGGDELFANCNNFSSLGLAWFNSGKSMGDLYQYWVDRAIPNFRSQVNKTFVMWEDVKLSADVAATGNVPKDIVLQAWNNGLDHISNLTSQGYRVIVSSSDFIYLDCGNGGYVSNDPRYNVLINPNATDGGANFNWGGQGGSWCSPYKTWQRIYDYDFTYNLTDTQKSLVQGAIAPLFGEQVDDTIVSQKIWPRAAALAELVWSGNRDASGKKRTTELTQRILNFREYLLANGVQAAPLMPKYCAQHPHECDLYLDQDAIKTPEEMK
;
A
#
# COMPACT_ATOMS: atom_id res chain seq x y z
N MET A 1 10.66 73.16 5.29
CA MET A 1 10.39 72.97 3.85
C MET A 1 10.00 71.51 3.63
N HIS A 2 8.77 71.29 3.13
CA HIS A 2 8.21 70.10 2.43
C HIS A 2 8.35 68.73 3.13
N LYS A 3 7.31 68.03 3.61
CA LYS A 3 5.98 67.59 3.09
C LYS A 3 5.99 66.08 2.78
N LEU A 4 5.07 65.36 3.44
CA LEU A 4 4.36 64.11 3.09
C LEU A 4 5.21 62.82 2.95
N ALA A 5 4.75 61.62 3.36
CA ALA A 5 3.37 61.12 3.37
C ALA A 5 3.11 60.11 4.51
N LEU A 6 1.87 60.16 5.03
CA LEU A 6 1.21 59.07 5.76
C LEU A 6 1.08 57.84 4.83
N THR A 7 1.34 56.65 5.37
CA THR A 7 0.61 55.44 4.97
C THR A 7 0.15 54.71 6.21
N SER A 8 -1.16 54.48 6.24
CA SER A 8 -1.94 53.89 7.30
C SER A 8 -1.74 52.37 7.28
N PHE A 9 -1.28 51.77 8.38
CA PHE A 9 -1.34 50.32 8.54
C PHE A 9 -2.79 49.94 8.88
N ALA A 10 -3.54 49.52 7.87
CA ALA A 10 -4.79 48.81 8.05
C ALA A 10 -4.47 47.42 8.65
N THR A 11 -4.76 47.25 9.94
CA THR A 11 -4.83 45.93 10.56
C THR A 11 -6.02 45.17 9.95
N ALA A 12 -5.72 44.27 9.01
CA ALA A 12 -6.67 43.29 8.52
C ALA A 12 -7.02 42.32 9.66
N SER A 13 -8.04 42.69 10.44
CA SER A 13 -8.70 41.79 11.38
C SER A 13 -9.54 40.84 10.53
N ALA A 14 -8.98 39.69 10.19
CA ALA A 14 -9.74 38.60 9.60
C ALA A 14 -10.77 38.12 10.63
N LEU A 15 -12.04 38.33 10.28
CA LEU A 15 -13.21 37.95 11.04
C LEU A 15 -13.19 36.44 11.32
N PHE A 16 -13.25 36.11 12.60
CA PHE A 16 -13.63 34.79 13.09
C PHE A 16 -15.01 34.43 12.55
N ALA A 17 -15.06 33.53 11.57
CA ALA A 17 -16.28 32.80 11.26
C ALA A 17 -16.65 31.91 12.46
N GLY A 18 -17.95 31.77 12.72
CA GLY A 18 -18.53 31.17 13.92
C GLY A 18 -17.93 29.82 14.31
N HIS A 19 -17.75 29.61 15.61
CA HIS A 19 -17.29 28.36 16.21
C HIS A 19 -18.35 27.28 15.99
N ALA A 20 -18.30 26.57 14.86
CA ALA A 20 -18.64 25.16 14.89
C ALA A 20 -17.57 24.48 15.75
N GLU A 21 -17.97 23.73 16.78
CA GLU A 21 -17.01 22.91 17.54
C GLU A 21 -16.32 21.96 16.55
N ALA A 22 -14.99 22.01 16.48
CA ALA A 22 -14.23 21.13 15.60
C ALA A 22 -14.45 19.67 16.05
N VAL A 23 -14.93 18.84 15.13
CA VAL A 23 -15.19 17.41 15.33
C VAL A 23 -13.86 16.66 15.51
N ALA A 24 -13.76 15.83 16.54
CA ALA A 24 -12.59 15.00 16.82
C ALA A 24 -12.47 13.80 15.86
N ALA A 25 -13.59 13.26 15.40
CA ALA A 25 -13.65 12.20 14.41
C ALA A 25 -13.00 12.64 13.08
N ASN A 26 -11.89 11.99 12.75
CA ASN A 26 -11.10 12.25 11.55
C ASN A 26 -10.75 10.90 10.89
N PRO A 27 -11.68 10.33 10.10
CA PRO A 27 -11.51 8.98 9.54
C PRO A 27 -10.37 8.93 8.51
N LEU A 28 -9.65 7.81 8.46
CA LEU A 28 -8.65 7.50 7.44
C LEU A 28 -9.14 6.32 6.58
N PRO A 29 -9.11 6.43 5.24
CA PRO A 29 -8.81 7.65 4.47
C PRO A 29 -9.82 8.76 4.74
N LYS A 30 -9.36 10.02 4.67
CA LYS A 30 -10.25 11.19 4.63
C LYS A 30 -11.21 11.04 3.43
N PRO A 31 -12.54 11.08 3.61
CA PRO A 31 -13.47 11.00 2.50
C PRO A 31 -13.25 12.12 1.48
N ALA A 32 -13.50 11.83 0.21
CA ALA A 32 -13.37 12.80 -0.87
C ALA A 32 -14.26 14.04 -0.64
N ASN A 33 -15.46 13.85 -0.09
CA ASN A 33 -16.36 14.92 0.32
C ASN A 33 -17.03 14.55 1.64
N ILE A 34 -16.75 15.31 2.69
CA ILE A 34 -17.37 15.20 4.01
C ILE A 34 -17.86 16.58 4.46
N LYS A 35 -19.10 16.66 4.90
CA LYS A 35 -19.73 17.88 5.42
C LYS A 35 -20.36 17.60 6.76
N TRP A 36 -19.84 18.23 7.79
CA TRP A 36 -20.41 18.20 9.14
C TRP A 36 -21.49 19.28 9.29
N GLY A 37 -22.56 18.92 9.97
CA GLY A 37 -23.57 19.85 10.47
C GLY A 37 -23.12 20.55 11.75
N ASN A 38 -24.04 21.26 12.39
CA ASN A 38 -23.77 22.06 13.58
C ASN A 38 -24.89 22.00 14.63
N SER A 39 -25.79 21.02 14.54
CA SER A 39 -26.95 20.89 15.42
C SER A 39 -26.67 20.12 16.72
N GLY A 40 -25.42 19.74 16.98
CA GLY A 40 -25.00 18.98 18.16
C GLY A 40 -24.88 17.47 17.90
N CYS A 41 -24.40 16.76 18.91
CA CYS A 41 -24.15 15.33 18.84
C CYS A 41 -25.43 14.48 18.72
N LEU A 42 -25.27 13.28 18.19
CA LEU A 42 -26.29 12.24 18.16
C LEU A 42 -25.80 11.07 18.99
N SER A 43 -26.62 10.57 19.92
CA SER A 43 -26.29 9.36 20.68
C SER A 43 -26.48 8.12 19.80
N VAL A 44 -25.67 7.10 20.01
CA VAL A 44 -25.75 5.82 19.29
C VAL A 44 -26.07 4.72 20.30
N GLU A 45 -27.17 4.01 20.07
CA GLU A 45 -27.54 2.79 20.79
C GLU A 45 -27.18 1.54 19.97
N SER A 46 -27.62 0.36 20.41
CA SER A 46 -27.45 -0.88 19.65
C SER A 46 -28.09 -0.76 18.27
N LEU A 47 -27.24 -0.71 17.25
CA LEU A 47 -27.64 -0.51 15.86
C LEU A 47 -28.27 -1.79 15.28
N LYS A 48 -29.38 -1.63 14.57
CA LYS A 48 -30.02 -2.68 13.77
C LYS A 48 -29.78 -2.46 12.28
N LEU A 49 -29.49 -3.52 11.55
CA LEU A 49 -29.37 -3.48 10.10
C LEU A 49 -30.76 -3.54 9.45
N VAL A 50 -31.04 -2.58 8.57
CA VAL A 50 -32.12 -2.64 7.57
C VAL A 50 -31.43 -2.56 6.22
N GLY A 51 -31.42 -3.64 5.44
CA GLY A 51 -30.67 -3.65 4.18
C GLY A 51 -30.94 -4.90 3.35
N PRO A 52 -30.18 -5.09 2.26
CA PRO A 52 -30.31 -6.28 1.42
C PRO A 52 -29.98 -7.55 2.22
N ASP A 53 -30.68 -8.62 1.91
CA ASP A 53 -30.33 -9.96 2.40
C ASP A 53 -29.08 -10.45 1.66
N HIS A 54 -27.90 -10.13 2.21
CA HIS A 54 -26.61 -10.44 1.60
C HIS A 54 -25.54 -10.69 2.66
N ASP A 55 -24.99 -11.90 2.71
CA ASP A 55 -24.08 -12.37 3.76
C ASP A 55 -22.87 -11.45 3.98
N VAL A 56 -22.23 -10.98 2.91
CA VAL A 56 -21.06 -10.08 3.02
C VAL A 56 -21.41 -8.74 3.68
N VAL A 57 -22.59 -8.18 3.37
CA VAL A 57 -23.06 -6.90 3.96
C VAL A 57 -23.42 -7.12 5.42
N THR A 58 -24.17 -8.18 5.73
CA THR A 58 -24.51 -8.56 7.11
C THR A 58 -23.27 -8.82 7.96
N ALA A 59 -22.29 -9.57 7.43
CA ALA A 59 -21.04 -9.84 8.12
C ALA A 59 -20.21 -8.56 8.32
N ALA A 60 -20.18 -7.65 7.33
CA ALA A 60 -19.50 -6.37 7.46
C ALA A 60 -20.17 -5.47 8.52
N PHE A 61 -21.49 -5.41 8.53
CA PHE A 61 -22.25 -4.69 9.55
C PHE A 61 -21.94 -5.22 10.94
N ASN A 62 -22.00 -6.55 11.13
CA ASN A 62 -21.71 -7.19 12.41
C ASN A 62 -20.27 -6.94 12.88
N ARG A 63 -19.29 -6.91 11.96
CA ARG A 63 -17.91 -6.56 12.31
C ARG A 63 -17.81 -5.10 12.75
N ALA A 64 -18.41 -4.18 11.99
CA ALA A 64 -18.37 -2.75 12.31
C ALA A 64 -19.03 -2.44 13.66
N THR A 65 -20.22 -3.00 13.93
CA THR A 65 -20.92 -2.80 15.21
C THR A 65 -20.18 -3.45 16.38
N LYS A 66 -19.64 -4.66 16.19
CA LYS A 66 -18.76 -5.29 17.17
C LYS A 66 -17.56 -4.40 17.51
N THR A 67 -16.89 -3.84 16.51
CA THR A 67 -15.76 -2.90 16.73
C THR A 67 -16.21 -1.67 17.52
N ILE A 68 -17.35 -1.08 17.18
CA ILE A 68 -17.90 0.08 17.90
C ILE A 68 -18.16 -0.27 19.39
N ASP A 69 -18.80 -1.40 19.64
CA ASP A 69 -19.24 -1.81 20.98
C ASP A 69 -18.08 -2.27 21.87
N GLU A 70 -17.11 -2.99 21.31
CA GLU A 70 -15.94 -3.52 22.04
C GLU A 70 -14.88 -2.46 22.29
N LEU A 71 -14.53 -1.66 21.26
CA LEU A 71 -13.46 -0.67 21.39
C LEU A 71 -13.92 0.56 22.17
N LYS A 72 -15.18 0.97 22.02
CA LYS A 72 -15.72 2.24 22.52
C LYS A 72 -14.73 3.38 22.26
N TRP A 73 -14.35 3.49 20.98
CA TRP A 73 -13.16 4.21 20.55
C TRP A 73 -13.13 5.65 21.06
N ILE A 74 -12.03 6.03 21.71
CA ILE A 74 -11.71 7.41 22.06
C ILE A 74 -10.55 7.83 21.14
N PRO A 75 -10.72 8.86 20.29
CA PRO A 75 -9.65 9.33 19.42
C PRO A 75 -8.36 9.57 20.19
N ALA A 76 -7.28 8.92 19.76
CA ALA A 76 -6.00 8.97 20.44
C ALA A 76 -5.16 10.20 20.03
N ALA A 77 -5.49 10.79 18.89
CA ALA A 77 -4.96 12.06 18.40
C ALA A 77 -6.11 12.83 17.74
N VAL A 78 -6.18 14.15 17.95
CA VAL A 78 -7.21 15.03 17.37
C VAL A 78 -6.55 16.30 16.86
N GLU A 79 -7.18 16.93 15.88
CA GLU A 79 -6.66 18.18 15.33
C GLU A 79 -6.86 19.36 16.31
N ALA A 80 -5.91 20.29 16.38
CA ALA A 80 -6.04 21.49 17.20
C ALA A 80 -5.29 22.70 16.61
N PRO A 81 -5.74 23.94 16.91
CA PRO A 81 -4.99 25.12 16.50
C PRO A 81 -3.56 25.09 17.02
N ILE A 82 -2.62 25.50 16.17
CA ILE A 82 -1.21 25.63 16.54
C ILE A 82 -1.09 26.49 17.79
N ARG A 83 -0.38 25.99 18.78
CA ARG A 83 -0.09 26.74 19.99
C ARG A 83 0.85 27.91 19.67
N SER A 84 0.62 29.06 20.29
CA SER A 84 1.60 30.14 20.26
C SER A 84 2.79 29.79 21.17
N PHE A 85 3.98 29.78 20.58
CA PHE A 85 5.25 29.67 21.30
C PHE A 85 5.73 31.06 21.75
N ASP A 86 6.45 31.10 22.86
CA ASP A 86 7.07 32.34 23.31
C ASP A 86 8.13 32.76 22.28
N GLN A 87 8.19 34.05 21.97
CA GLN A 87 9.26 34.58 21.12
C GLN A 87 10.60 34.44 21.85
N PHE A 88 11.70 34.33 21.09
CA PHE A 88 13.06 34.32 21.64
C PHE A 88 13.21 35.50 22.61
N PRO A 89 13.73 35.29 23.84
CA PRO A 89 13.58 36.24 24.92
C PRO A 89 14.21 37.61 24.60
N THR A 90 13.37 38.63 24.57
CA THR A 90 13.71 40.04 24.81
C THR A 90 13.20 40.42 26.20
N PRO A 91 13.80 41.41 26.89
CA PRO A 91 13.49 41.68 28.28
C PRO A 91 12.10 42.30 28.42
N THR A 92 11.06 41.48 28.55
CA THR A 92 9.90 41.59 29.47
C THR A 92 9.02 40.37 29.26
N ALA A 93 8.70 39.62 30.32
CA ALA A 93 7.75 38.51 30.27
C ALA A 93 6.37 38.95 30.77
N ALA A 94 5.31 38.50 30.11
CA ALA A 94 3.95 38.53 30.64
C ALA A 94 3.42 37.10 30.75
N ALA A 95 2.71 36.82 31.85
CA ALA A 95 2.22 35.49 32.19
C ALA A 95 1.05 35.06 31.29
N ARG A 96 1.07 33.80 30.85
CA ARG A 96 -0.03 33.14 30.11
C ARG A 96 -0.80 32.17 30.99
N LYS A 97 -2.13 32.24 30.91
CA LYS A 97 -3.06 31.27 31.50
C LYS A 97 -3.21 30.06 30.56
N ARG A 98 -3.16 28.85 31.13
CA ARG A 98 -3.55 27.60 30.46
C ARG A 98 -5.08 27.44 30.55
N SER A 99 -5.75 27.23 29.42
CA SER A 99 -7.10 26.65 29.42
C SER A 99 -7.00 25.15 29.14
N LYS A 100 -7.76 24.35 29.90
CA LYS A 100 -8.05 22.95 29.56
C LYS A 100 -9.26 22.95 28.65
N ARG A 101 -9.14 22.37 27.46
CA ARG A 101 -10.31 21.98 26.66
C ARG A 101 -10.98 20.80 27.36
N GLN A 102 -12.25 20.97 27.69
CA GLN A 102 -13.14 19.93 28.15
C GLN A 102 -14.02 19.59 26.94
N TYR A 103 -14.02 18.34 26.49
CA TYR A 103 -14.94 17.90 25.45
C TYR A 103 -16.34 18.02 26.02
N GLY A 104 -17.10 18.98 25.50
CA GLY A 104 -18.46 19.20 25.92
C GLY A 104 -19.29 17.99 25.54
N SER A 105 -19.82 17.28 26.54
CA SER A 105 -21.02 16.49 26.34
C SER A 105 -22.16 17.46 26.06
N GLY A 106 -22.27 17.93 24.82
CA GLY A 106 -23.47 18.63 24.36
C GLY A 106 -24.69 17.74 24.63
N ASN A 107 -25.87 18.35 24.85
CA ASN A 107 -27.10 17.58 24.93
C ASN A 107 -27.34 16.91 23.57
N CYS A 108 -26.99 15.63 23.42
CA CYS A 108 -27.29 14.89 22.21
C CYS A 108 -28.81 14.74 22.12
N THR A 109 -29.42 15.33 21.10
CA THR A 109 -30.88 15.46 20.99
C THR A 109 -31.55 14.28 20.32
N THR A 110 -30.79 13.51 19.53
CA THR A 110 -31.29 12.40 18.71
C THR A 110 -30.56 11.11 19.06
N VAL A 111 -31.29 9.99 19.05
CA VAL A 111 -30.77 8.65 19.34
C VAL A 111 -30.82 7.82 18.06
N LEU A 112 -29.65 7.40 17.58
CA LEU A 112 -29.48 6.55 16.40
C LEU A 112 -29.60 5.09 16.82
N SER A 113 -30.50 4.35 16.16
CA SER A 113 -30.81 2.95 16.48
C SER A 113 -30.79 2.03 15.25
N THR A 114 -30.72 2.60 14.04
CA THR A 114 -30.84 1.85 12.79
C THR A 114 -29.79 2.29 11.78
N VAL A 115 -29.18 1.33 11.09
CA VAL A 115 -28.38 1.56 9.87
C VAL A 115 -29.17 0.99 8.69
N ASN A 116 -29.61 1.87 7.79
CA ASN A 116 -30.27 1.51 6.55
C ASN A 116 -29.24 1.47 5.42
N ILE A 117 -29.00 0.28 4.84
CA ILE A 117 -28.07 0.09 3.73
C ILE A 117 -28.86 -0.21 2.45
N GLN A 118 -28.66 0.60 1.43
CA GLN A 118 -29.21 0.39 0.09
C GLN A 118 -28.08 0.07 -0.89
N VAL A 119 -28.18 -1.08 -1.56
CA VAL A 119 -27.23 -1.50 -2.60
C VAL A 119 -28.00 -1.67 -3.90
N SER A 120 -27.55 -1.00 -4.97
CA SER A 120 -28.22 -1.06 -6.28
C SER A 120 -27.99 -2.38 -7.01
N ASP A 121 -26.76 -2.92 -6.93
CA ASP A 121 -26.36 -4.19 -7.53
C ASP A 121 -25.68 -5.07 -6.47
N THR A 122 -26.42 -6.05 -5.97
CA THR A 122 -25.94 -7.04 -4.99
C THR A 122 -25.20 -8.22 -5.63
N HIS A 123 -25.10 -8.29 -6.96
CA HIS A 123 -24.49 -9.41 -7.68
C HIS A 123 -23.14 -9.04 -8.32
N ALA A 124 -22.73 -7.77 -8.24
CA ALA A 124 -21.45 -7.29 -8.68
C ALA A 124 -20.30 -8.12 -8.09
N GLN A 125 -19.43 -8.64 -8.96
CA GLN A 125 -18.28 -9.46 -8.56
C GLN A 125 -17.13 -8.57 -8.07
N LEU A 126 -16.34 -9.09 -7.11
CA LEU A 126 -15.13 -8.42 -6.63
C LEU A 126 -14.03 -8.53 -7.69
N GLN A 127 -13.99 -7.57 -8.61
CA GLN A 127 -13.06 -7.55 -9.74
C GLN A 127 -12.52 -6.15 -9.96
N HIS A 128 -11.44 -6.04 -10.74
CA HIS A 128 -10.87 -4.74 -11.12
C HIS A 128 -11.95 -3.83 -11.73
N GLY A 129 -12.04 -2.61 -11.21
CA GLY A 129 -12.98 -1.58 -11.70
C GLY A 129 -14.41 -1.70 -11.17
N VAL A 130 -14.70 -2.64 -10.25
CA VAL A 130 -16.00 -2.67 -9.55
C VAL A 130 -16.24 -1.33 -8.85
N ASP A 131 -17.49 -0.89 -8.82
CA ASP A 131 -17.83 0.42 -8.27
C ASP A 131 -17.80 0.39 -6.73
N GLU A 132 -16.86 1.13 -6.16
CA GLU A 132 -16.61 1.20 -4.71
C GLU A 132 -17.17 2.48 -4.08
N SER A 133 -18.01 3.24 -4.80
CA SER A 133 -18.59 4.48 -4.28
C SER A 133 -19.73 4.25 -3.29
N TYR A 134 -19.85 5.17 -2.33
CA TYR A 134 -20.96 5.19 -1.38
C TYR A 134 -21.31 6.61 -0.94
N ASN A 135 -22.52 6.77 -0.42
CA ASN A 135 -22.93 7.93 0.37
C ASN A 135 -23.27 7.47 1.80
N LEU A 136 -22.92 8.27 2.79
CA LEU A 136 -23.29 8.08 4.19
C LEU A 136 -23.91 9.38 4.72
N ASP A 137 -25.16 9.31 5.15
CA ASP A 137 -25.92 10.45 5.65
C ASP A 137 -26.48 10.17 7.05
N VAL A 138 -26.18 11.09 7.97
CA VAL A 138 -26.70 11.14 9.34
C VAL A 138 -27.34 12.51 9.54
N SER A 139 -28.65 12.53 9.77
CA SER A 139 -29.42 13.76 9.96
C SER A 139 -29.83 13.95 11.42
N SER A 140 -29.95 15.20 11.86
CA SER A 140 -30.39 15.53 13.22
C SER A 140 -31.84 15.16 13.51
N ASP A 141 -32.67 15.00 12.48
CA ASP A 141 -34.11 14.71 12.59
C ASP A 141 -34.46 13.23 12.35
N SER A 142 -33.45 12.35 12.33
CA SER A 142 -33.65 10.93 12.03
C SER A 142 -32.89 10.02 13.00
N GLU A 143 -33.54 8.94 13.42
CA GLU A 143 -32.92 7.84 14.20
C GLU A 143 -32.15 6.85 13.30
N THR A 144 -32.10 7.10 11.99
CA THR A 144 -31.53 6.21 10.97
C THR A 144 -30.28 6.80 10.33
N ILE A 145 -29.20 6.03 10.37
CA ILE A 145 -27.99 6.23 9.58
C ILE A 145 -28.23 5.63 8.19
N LYS A 146 -28.06 6.40 7.11
CA LYS A 146 -28.30 5.91 5.75
C LYS A 146 -26.97 5.70 5.04
N ILE A 147 -26.76 4.50 4.49
CA ILE A 147 -25.67 4.18 3.59
C ILE A 147 -26.28 3.77 2.25
N SER A 148 -25.90 4.43 1.16
CA SER A 148 -26.28 4.03 -0.19
C SER A 148 -25.04 3.76 -1.01
N ALA A 149 -25.02 2.67 -1.77
CA ALA A 149 -23.89 2.28 -2.59
C ALA A 149 -24.38 1.61 -3.88
N LYS A 150 -23.55 1.66 -4.92
CA LYS A 150 -23.86 0.95 -6.16
C LYS A 150 -23.67 -0.55 -6.01
N THR A 151 -22.61 -0.99 -5.34
CA THR A 151 -22.30 -2.40 -5.08
C THR A 151 -22.14 -2.65 -3.59
N VAL A 152 -22.06 -3.94 -3.21
CA VAL A 152 -21.77 -4.35 -1.83
C VAL A 152 -20.43 -3.80 -1.33
N TYR A 153 -19.45 -3.58 -2.20
CA TYR A 153 -18.11 -3.11 -1.82
C TYR A 153 -18.12 -1.63 -1.40
N GLY A 154 -18.93 -0.80 -2.07
CA GLY A 154 -19.18 0.57 -1.58
C GLY A 154 -19.83 0.59 -0.20
N ALA A 155 -20.79 -0.31 0.06
CA ALA A 155 -21.41 -0.42 1.38
C ALA A 155 -20.42 -0.84 2.48
N LEU A 156 -19.50 -1.76 2.16
CA LEU A 156 -18.40 -2.14 3.07
C LEU A 156 -17.53 -0.92 3.43
N HIS A 157 -17.14 -0.10 2.46
CA HIS A 157 -16.38 1.14 2.70
C HIS A 157 -17.16 2.15 3.56
N GLY A 158 -18.48 2.26 3.34
CA GLY A 158 -19.36 3.08 4.17
C GLY A 158 -19.41 2.62 5.62
N LEU A 159 -19.48 1.32 5.86
CA LEU A 159 -19.42 0.74 7.21
C LEU A 159 -18.06 0.96 7.89
N THR A 160 -16.96 0.83 7.14
CA THR A 160 -15.62 1.13 7.66
C THR A 160 -15.44 2.61 8.02
N THR A 161 -16.05 3.53 7.25
CA THR A 161 -16.10 4.95 7.63
C THR A 161 -16.97 5.15 8.86
N LEU A 162 -18.13 4.48 8.94
CA LEU A 162 -19.07 4.61 10.04
C LEU A 162 -18.43 4.26 11.40
N GLN A 163 -17.69 3.14 11.48
CA GLN A 163 -17.01 2.72 12.72
C GLN A 163 -15.87 3.66 13.16
N GLN A 164 -15.41 4.57 12.30
CA GLN A 164 -14.39 5.57 12.63
C GLN A 164 -14.99 6.91 13.08
N ILE A 165 -16.24 7.20 12.74
CA ILE A 165 -16.94 8.43 13.15
C ILE A 165 -17.83 8.26 14.38
N ILE A 166 -18.16 7.02 14.75
CA ILE A 166 -18.82 6.71 16.02
C ILE A 166 -17.74 6.58 17.10
N ILE A 167 -17.75 7.50 18.06
CA ILE A 167 -16.76 7.59 19.13
C ILE A 167 -17.42 7.57 20.50
N ASN A 168 -16.65 7.33 21.55
CA ASN A 168 -17.10 7.44 22.93
C ASN A 168 -17.07 8.91 23.36
N GLY A 169 -18.26 9.50 23.54
CA GLY A 169 -18.47 10.90 23.93
C GLY A 169 -18.23 11.19 25.42
N GLY A 170 -17.73 10.22 26.18
CA GLY A 170 -17.59 10.30 27.63
C GLY A 170 -18.65 9.46 28.36
N SER A 171 -18.31 9.03 29.58
CA SER A 171 -19.15 8.15 30.42
C SER A 171 -19.57 6.82 29.76
N GLY A 172 -18.89 6.39 28.69
CA GLY A 172 -19.15 5.15 27.97
C GLY A 172 -20.27 5.22 26.94
N LYS A 173 -20.80 6.42 26.65
CA LYS A 173 -21.86 6.62 25.64
C LYS A 173 -21.23 6.79 24.24
N MET A 174 -21.74 6.05 23.27
CA MET A 174 -21.33 6.19 21.88
C MET A 174 -22.09 7.34 21.22
N ILE A 175 -21.39 8.15 20.43
CA ILE A 175 -21.95 9.32 19.76
C ILE A 175 -21.38 9.47 18.35
N ILE A 176 -22.12 10.20 17.50
CA ILE A 176 -21.57 10.93 16.36
C ILE A 176 -21.60 12.41 16.74
N GLU A 177 -20.47 13.10 16.66
CA GLU A 177 -20.30 14.44 17.25
C GLU A 177 -21.20 15.51 16.61
N GLN A 178 -21.54 15.36 15.33
CA GLN A 178 -22.44 16.25 14.58
C GLN A 178 -23.15 15.43 13.48
N PRO A 179 -24.29 15.89 12.93
CA PRO A 179 -24.82 15.33 11.69
C PRO A 179 -23.76 15.36 10.59
N VAL A 180 -23.79 14.42 9.65
CA VAL A 180 -22.76 14.33 8.62
C VAL A 180 -23.35 13.85 7.31
N SER A 181 -22.89 14.44 6.21
CA SER A 181 -23.13 13.95 4.85
C SER A 181 -21.78 13.68 4.18
N ILE A 182 -21.62 12.45 3.69
CA ILE A 182 -20.40 11.95 3.06
C ILE A 182 -20.76 11.42 1.68
N GLN A 183 -20.01 11.84 0.67
CA GLN A 183 -20.03 11.28 -0.68
C GLN A 183 -18.61 10.88 -1.03
N ASP A 184 -18.37 9.60 -1.27
CA ASP A 184 -17.01 9.08 -1.26
C ASP A 184 -16.81 7.98 -2.30
N LYS A 185 -15.62 7.97 -2.89
CA LYS A 185 -15.17 7.00 -3.90
C LYS A 185 -13.64 7.04 -4.01
N PRO A 186 -12.98 5.94 -4.39
CA PRO A 186 -11.55 5.96 -4.60
C PRO A 186 -11.17 6.76 -5.86
N LEU A 187 -10.02 7.42 -5.83
CA LEU A 187 -9.38 8.01 -7.01
C LEU A 187 -8.87 6.94 -7.98
N PHE A 188 -8.33 5.83 -7.45
CA PHE A 188 -7.76 4.76 -8.24
C PHE A 188 -8.37 3.38 -7.91
N PRO A 189 -8.61 2.52 -8.92
CA PRO A 189 -9.17 1.19 -8.72
C PRO A 189 -8.19 0.16 -8.15
N VAL A 190 -6.87 0.39 -8.21
CA VAL A 190 -5.84 -0.49 -7.64
C VAL A 190 -5.16 0.19 -6.46
N ARG A 191 -5.41 -0.33 -5.26
CA ARG A 191 -4.90 0.23 -4.01
C ARG A 191 -4.40 -0.91 -3.14
N GLY A 192 -3.09 -1.13 -3.09
CA GLY A 192 -2.59 -2.37 -2.52
C GLY A 192 -1.29 -2.31 -1.75
N ILE A 193 -1.00 -3.48 -1.20
CA ILE A 193 0.29 -3.87 -0.66
C ILE A 193 0.72 -5.16 -1.35
N MET A 194 2.03 -5.39 -1.49
CA MET A 194 2.56 -6.70 -1.81
C MET A 194 3.13 -7.34 -0.55
N ILE A 195 2.83 -8.62 -0.32
CA ILE A 195 3.53 -9.44 0.66
C ILE A 195 4.36 -10.49 -0.06
N ASP A 196 5.58 -10.70 0.41
CA ASP A 196 6.48 -11.73 -0.07
C ASP A 196 6.55 -12.86 0.95
N SER A 197 6.07 -14.04 0.55
CA SER A 197 6.19 -15.28 1.30
C SER A 197 7.19 -16.27 0.70
N GLY A 198 7.88 -15.90 -0.39
CA GLY A 198 8.91 -16.71 -1.03
C GLY A 198 10.25 -16.62 -0.30
N ARG A 199 10.59 -15.44 0.24
CA ARG A 199 11.85 -15.20 0.97
C ARG A 199 11.81 -15.59 2.44
N ASN A 200 10.65 -15.50 3.08
CA ASN A 200 10.37 -15.95 4.44
C ASN A 200 8.87 -16.23 4.55
N TYR A 201 8.50 -17.28 5.28
CA TYR A 201 7.09 -17.66 5.43
C TYR A 201 6.29 -16.64 6.27
N LEU A 202 5.03 -16.43 5.88
CA LEU A 202 4.06 -15.64 6.65
C LEU A 202 2.87 -16.52 7.05
N SER A 203 2.54 -16.62 8.33
CA SER A 203 1.43 -17.43 8.76
C SER A 203 0.09 -16.90 8.23
N LYS A 204 -0.85 -17.83 8.03
CA LYS A 204 -2.25 -17.51 7.71
C LYS A 204 -2.82 -16.42 8.62
N GLN A 205 -2.50 -16.44 9.92
CA GLN A 205 -2.99 -15.45 10.87
C GLN A 205 -2.44 -14.05 10.56
N LYS A 206 -1.15 -13.95 10.23
CA LYS A 206 -0.53 -12.66 9.88
C LYS A 206 -1.02 -12.13 8.56
N ILE A 207 -1.27 -12.98 7.55
CA ILE A 207 -1.89 -12.55 6.29
C ILE A 207 -3.30 -11.99 6.54
N LYS A 208 -4.11 -12.66 7.37
CA LYS A 208 -5.43 -12.15 7.80
C LYS A 208 -5.35 -10.80 8.51
N GLU A 209 -4.38 -10.63 9.41
CA GLU A 209 -4.13 -9.35 10.09
C GLU A 209 -3.83 -8.23 9.09
N GLN A 210 -3.08 -8.51 8.02
CA GLN A 210 -2.82 -7.50 6.98
C GLN A 210 -4.09 -7.15 6.21
N ILE A 211 -4.91 -8.15 5.86
CA ILE A 211 -6.20 -7.95 5.21
C ILE A 211 -7.14 -7.11 6.10
N ASP A 212 -7.11 -7.28 7.42
CA ASP A 212 -7.86 -6.43 8.36
C ASP A 212 -7.39 -4.97 8.29
N GLY A 213 -6.07 -4.71 8.35
CA GLY A 213 -5.52 -3.37 8.19
C GLY A 213 -5.85 -2.73 6.83
N MET A 214 -5.82 -3.52 5.75
CA MET A 214 -6.22 -3.10 4.41
C MET A 214 -7.68 -2.69 4.36
N ALA A 215 -8.57 -3.50 4.93
CA ALA A 215 -10.00 -3.20 4.98
C ALA A 215 -10.28 -1.89 5.73
N LEU A 216 -9.66 -1.71 6.91
CA LEU A 216 -9.80 -0.49 7.73
C LEU A 216 -9.34 0.78 6.99
N SER A 217 -8.36 0.64 6.09
CA SER A 217 -7.79 1.73 5.29
C SER A 217 -8.32 1.80 3.86
N LYS A 218 -9.26 0.92 3.47
CA LYS A 218 -9.86 0.83 2.12
C LYS A 218 -8.87 0.46 0.99
N LEU A 219 -7.74 -0.17 1.32
CA LEU A 219 -6.92 -0.88 0.34
C LEU A 219 -7.68 -2.13 -0.15
N ASN A 220 -7.65 -2.40 -1.44
CA ASN A 220 -8.46 -3.44 -2.09
C ASN A 220 -7.65 -4.50 -2.86
N VAL A 221 -6.32 -4.43 -2.89
CA VAL A 221 -5.47 -5.41 -3.57
C VAL A 221 -4.38 -5.92 -2.64
N LEU A 222 -4.41 -7.21 -2.33
CA LEU A 222 -3.29 -7.94 -1.77
C LEU A 222 -2.58 -8.61 -2.94
N HIS A 223 -1.45 -8.05 -3.35
CA HIS A 223 -0.54 -8.71 -4.28
C HIS A 223 0.25 -9.72 -3.45
N TRP A 224 0.06 -11.01 -3.72
CA TRP A 224 0.74 -12.07 -2.97
C TRP A 224 1.87 -12.64 -3.83
N HIS A 225 3.10 -12.25 -3.53
CA HIS A 225 4.32 -12.83 -4.06
C HIS A 225 4.59 -14.15 -3.34
N MET A 226 4.18 -15.25 -3.95
CA MET A 226 3.96 -16.52 -3.24
C MET A 226 5.21 -17.39 -3.12
N ILE A 227 6.07 -17.32 -4.13
CA ILE A 227 7.27 -18.16 -4.33
C ILE A 227 8.42 -17.27 -4.82
N ASP A 228 9.65 -17.71 -4.58
CA ASP A 228 10.85 -17.12 -5.18
C ASP A 228 11.97 -18.18 -5.26
N ASN A 229 13.20 -17.77 -5.58
CA ASN A 229 14.36 -18.66 -5.57
C ASN A 229 14.54 -19.40 -4.25
N GLN A 230 14.22 -18.76 -3.12
CA GLN A 230 14.54 -19.26 -1.78
C GLN A 230 13.62 -20.40 -1.33
N ALA A 231 12.32 -20.37 -1.64
CA ALA A 231 11.39 -21.41 -1.20
C ALA A 231 10.14 -21.56 -2.09
N TRP A 232 9.54 -22.75 -2.00
CA TRP A 232 8.25 -23.08 -2.59
C TRP A 232 7.24 -23.50 -1.50
N PRO A 233 6.54 -22.55 -0.86
CA PRO A 233 5.62 -22.87 0.25
C PRO A 233 4.18 -23.17 -0.18
N ILE A 234 3.85 -23.30 -1.48
CA ILE A 234 2.46 -23.46 -1.93
C ILE A 234 2.18 -24.87 -2.47
N GLU A 235 1.04 -25.43 -2.09
CA GLU A 235 0.62 -26.73 -2.59
C GLU A 235 0.20 -26.67 -4.06
N ILE A 236 0.87 -27.46 -4.91
CA ILE A 236 0.46 -27.77 -6.28
C ILE A 236 0.14 -29.25 -6.36
N ALA A 237 -1.13 -29.61 -6.43
CA ALA A 237 -1.61 -30.99 -6.51
C ALA A 237 -1.04 -31.72 -7.74
N ALA A 238 -0.84 -31.02 -8.86
CA ALA A 238 -0.18 -31.59 -10.03
C ALA A 238 1.31 -31.94 -9.80
N TYR A 239 1.95 -31.31 -8.83
CA TYR A 239 3.39 -31.41 -8.52
C TYR A 239 3.67 -31.35 -7.00
N PRO A 240 3.27 -32.37 -6.22
CA PRO A 240 3.40 -32.33 -4.76
C PRO A 240 4.86 -32.20 -4.29
N ASP A 241 5.80 -32.77 -5.04
CA ASP A 241 7.23 -32.77 -4.73
C ASP A 241 7.84 -31.35 -4.68
N MET A 242 7.17 -30.32 -5.23
CA MET A 242 7.63 -28.93 -5.08
C MET A 242 7.71 -28.49 -3.62
N LEU A 243 6.89 -29.08 -2.73
CA LEU A 243 6.88 -28.77 -1.30
C LEU A 243 8.13 -29.25 -0.54
N GLU A 244 8.97 -30.09 -1.15
CA GLU A 244 10.27 -30.46 -0.58
C GLU A 244 11.21 -29.25 -0.42
N ASP A 245 10.93 -28.14 -1.14
CA ASP A 245 11.62 -26.86 -0.98
C ASP A 245 10.79 -25.80 -0.22
N ALA A 246 9.77 -26.20 0.52
CA ALA A 246 9.24 -25.36 1.59
C ALA A 246 10.26 -25.27 2.75
N TYR A 247 10.20 -24.22 3.56
CA TYR A 247 11.11 -24.09 4.71
C TYR A 247 10.92 -25.20 5.75
N SER A 248 9.68 -25.64 5.94
CA SER A 248 9.32 -26.80 6.75
C SER A 248 7.91 -27.29 6.44
N GLU A 249 7.55 -28.49 6.92
CA GLU A 249 6.19 -29.04 6.80
C GLU A 249 5.10 -28.13 7.40
N ASN A 250 5.45 -27.23 8.33
CA ASN A 250 4.51 -26.30 8.97
C ASN A 250 4.41 -24.95 8.26
N GLU A 251 5.24 -24.72 7.23
CA GLU A 251 5.38 -23.46 6.50
C GLU A 251 4.87 -23.63 5.07
N ILE A 252 3.69 -24.25 4.96
CA ILE A 252 3.03 -24.59 3.70
C ILE A 252 1.63 -23.98 3.65
N TYR A 253 1.31 -23.34 2.53
CA TYR A 253 -0.03 -22.92 2.14
C TYR A 253 -0.70 -24.02 1.34
N THR A 254 -1.49 -24.84 2.03
CA THR A 254 -2.38 -25.80 1.38
C THR A 254 -3.43 -25.09 0.51
N GLN A 255 -4.04 -25.79 -0.44
CA GLN A 255 -5.12 -25.20 -1.24
C GLN A 255 -6.29 -24.71 -0.38
N ASP A 256 -6.59 -25.40 0.71
CA ASP A 256 -7.64 -24.99 1.65
C ASP A 256 -7.25 -23.72 2.41
N CYS A 257 -5.97 -23.59 2.80
CA CYS A 257 -5.42 -22.35 3.36
C CYS A 257 -5.59 -21.18 2.38
N MET A 258 -5.23 -21.37 1.11
CA MET A 258 -5.38 -20.35 0.06
C MET A 258 -6.86 -19.96 -0.14
N LYS A 259 -7.77 -20.93 -0.26
CA LYS A 259 -9.23 -20.68 -0.40
C LYS A 259 -9.82 -19.95 0.81
N GLU A 260 -9.36 -20.27 2.01
CA GLU A 260 -9.76 -19.60 3.25
C GLU A 260 -9.32 -18.13 3.24
N LEU A 261 -8.07 -17.85 2.85
CA LEU A 261 -7.55 -16.48 2.73
C LEU A 261 -8.29 -15.67 1.66
N ILE A 262 -8.56 -16.27 0.49
CA ILE A 262 -9.36 -15.65 -0.58
C ILE A 262 -10.75 -15.28 -0.05
N SER A 263 -11.41 -16.19 0.66
CA SER A 263 -12.74 -15.94 1.22
C SER A 263 -12.71 -14.85 2.31
N TYR A 264 -11.67 -14.85 3.15
CA TYR A 264 -11.48 -13.85 4.20
C TYR A 264 -11.26 -12.44 3.64
N ALA A 265 -10.49 -12.35 2.55
CA ALA A 265 -10.24 -11.12 1.79
C ALA A 265 -11.50 -10.62 1.08
N ALA A 266 -12.21 -11.51 0.38
CA ALA A 266 -13.44 -11.17 -0.33
C ALA A 266 -14.53 -10.63 0.62
N ALA A 267 -14.64 -11.19 1.83
CA ALA A 267 -15.56 -10.70 2.87
C ALA A 267 -15.26 -9.26 3.32
N ARG A 268 -14.09 -8.71 2.97
CA ARG A 268 -13.61 -7.36 3.27
C ARG A 268 -13.42 -6.48 2.03
N GLY A 269 -13.84 -6.94 0.85
CA GLY A 269 -13.64 -6.21 -0.40
C GLY A 269 -12.19 -6.15 -0.85
N VAL A 270 -11.34 -7.08 -0.38
CA VAL A 270 -9.94 -7.20 -0.78
C VAL A 270 -9.79 -8.30 -1.82
N ARG A 271 -9.27 -7.94 -2.98
CA ARG A 271 -8.86 -8.85 -4.07
C ARG A 271 -7.48 -9.42 -3.73
N ILE A 272 -7.26 -10.70 -3.99
CA ILE A 272 -5.91 -11.29 -3.95
C ILE A 272 -5.46 -11.54 -5.38
N ILE A 273 -4.38 -10.87 -5.78
CA ILE A 273 -3.70 -11.10 -7.07
C ILE A 273 -2.49 -11.98 -6.76
N PRO A 274 -2.50 -13.27 -7.12
CA PRO A 274 -1.36 -14.14 -6.91
C PRO A 274 -0.24 -13.77 -7.90
N GLU A 275 0.99 -13.95 -7.44
CA GLU A 275 2.19 -13.92 -8.26
C GLU A 275 2.95 -15.24 -8.16
N ILE A 276 3.27 -15.78 -9.33
CA ILE A 276 4.30 -16.80 -9.52
C ILE A 276 5.33 -16.16 -10.44
N ASP A 277 6.46 -15.75 -9.89
CA ASP A 277 7.46 -14.99 -10.63
C ASP A 277 8.21 -15.89 -11.63
N MET A 278 8.22 -15.48 -12.90
CA MET A 278 8.82 -16.21 -14.00
C MET A 278 9.26 -15.25 -15.12
N PRO A 279 10.36 -15.54 -15.84
CA PRO A 279 11.25 -16.68 -15.70
C PRO A 279 12.44 -16.42 -14.76
N GLY A 280 12.51 -15.22 -14.19
CA GLY A 280 13.39 -14.88 -13.08
C GLY A 280 12.97 -15.61 -11.81
N HIS A 281 13.71 -15.41 -10.72
CA HIS A 281 13.27 -15.82 -9.39
C HIS A 281 12.80 -17.29 -9.27
N ALA A 282 13.46 -18.19 -10.00
CA ALA A 282 13.05 -19.59 -10.14
C ALA A 282 14.21 -20.55 -9.82
N SER A 283 14.11 -21.25 -8.68
CA SER A 283 15.03 -22.31 -8.25
C SER A 283 14.26 -23.37 -7.45
N SER A 284 13.88 -23.02 -6.21
CA SER A 284 13.06 -23.86 -5.33
C SER A 284 11.72 -24.25 -5.95
N GLY A 285 11.26 -25.46 -5.65
CA GLY A 285 10.07 -26.10 -6.22
C GLY A 285 10.31 -26.61 -7.64
N TRP A 286 10.76 -25.75 -8.55
CA TRP A 286 11.00 -26.11 -9.95
C TRP A 286 12.04 -27.22 -10.11
N LYS A 287 13.13 -27.19 -9.31
CA LYS A 287 14.20 -28.20 -9.36
C LYS A 287 13.72 -29.61 -8.97
N GLN A 288 12.68 -29.71 -8.14
CA GLN A 288 12.12 -30.99 -7.71
C GLN A 288 11.37 -31.69 -8.85
N ILE A 289 10.90 -30.92 -9.85
CA ILE A 289 10.15 -31.47 -10.98
C ILE A 289 11.08 -31.90 -12.11
N ASP A 290 11.98 -31.01 -12.54
CA ASP A 290 12.98 -31.34 -13.56
C ASP A 290 14.09 -30.29 -13.56
N GLU A 291 15.28 -30.63 -13.02
CA GLU A 291 16.42 -29.70 -13.00
C GLU A 291 16.82 -29.17 -14.39
N SER A 292 16.46 -29.85 -15.49
CA SER A 292 16.77 -29.37 -16.84
C SER A 292 15.97 -28.15 -17.26
N ILE A 293 14.89 -27.79 -16.55
CA ILE A 293 14.12 -26.57 -16.81
C ILE A 293 14.71 -25.34 -16.11
N LEU A 294 15.85 -25.50 -15.43
CA LEU A 294 16.54 -24.44 -14.69
C LEU A 294 17.92 -24.15 -15.26
N THR A 295 18.40 -22.96 -14.97
CA THR A 295 19.77 -22.53 -15.22
C THR A 295 20.31 -21.76 -14.02
N CYS A 296 21.62 -21.91 -13.79
CA CYS A 296 22.41 -21.27 -12.72
C CYS A 296 21.95 -21.48 -11.26
N GLN A 297 20.99 -22.35 -10.96
CA GLN A 297 20.52 -22.63 -9.60
C GLN A 297 21.63 -23.11 -8.65
N ASN A 298 22.66 -23.76 -9.22
CA ASN A 298 23.83 -24.25 -8.51
C ASN A 298 25.08 -23.35 -8.69
N SER A 299 24.91 -22.14 -9.26
CA SER A 299 26.02 -21.20 -9.43
C SER A 299 26.37 -20.52 -8.11
N TRP A 300 27.56 -19.93 -8.07
CA TRP A 300 27.83 -18.84 -7.14
C TRP A 300 27.22 -17.55 -7.72
N TRP A 301 26.38 -16.85 -6.94
CA TRP A 301 25.73 -15.62 -7.38
C TRP A 301 26.71 -14.49 -7.76
N SER A 302 27.94 -14.53 -7.22
CA SER A 302 29.15 -13.87 -7.72
C SER A 302 29.15 -12.33 -7.77
N ASN A 303 28.45 -11.65 -6.85
CA ASN A 303 28.57 -10.19 -6.71
C ASN A 303 29.93 -9.73 -6.15
N ASP A 304 30.69 -10.61 -5.49
CA ASP A 304 32.09 -10.40 -5.12
C ASP A 304 33.02 -10.30 -6.35
N VAL A 305 32.61 -10.89 -7.48
CA VAL A 305 33.26 -10.76 -8.78
C VAL A 305 32.22 -10.30 -9.81
N TRP A 306 31.84 -9.03 -9.74
CA TRP A 306 30.71 -8.45 -10.49
C TRP A 306 30.59 -8.88 -11.97
N PRO A 307 31.64 -8.95 -12.81
CA PRO A 307 31.47 -9.39 -14.20
C PRO A 307 30.93 -10.82 -14.37
N LYS A 308 30.98 -11.65 -13.31
CA LYS A 308 30.50 -13.04 -13.29
C LYS A 308 29.18 -13.20 -12.53
N HIS A 309 28.57 -12.12 -12.03
CA HIS A 309 27.34 -12.23 -11.25
C HIS A 309 26.24 -12.93 -12.03
N THR A 310 25.45 -13.76 -11.36
CA THR A 310 24.33 -14.51 -11.97
C THR A 310 22.97 -14.14 -11.41
N ALA A 311 22.93 -13.38 -10.32
CA ALA A 311 21.73 -12.84 -9.71
C ALA A 311 22.08 -11.57 -8.93
N VAL A 312 21.12 -10.67 -8.72
CA VAL A 312 21.30 -9.50 -7.81
C VAL A 312 21.41 -9.91 -6.35
N GLN A 313 20.87 -11.07 -5.99
CA GLN A 313 20.73 -11.56 -4.63
C GLN A 313 20.95 -13.09 -4.57
N PRO A 314 21.47 -13.63 -3.45
CA PRO A 314 21.40 -15.07 -3.19
C PRO A 314 19.95 -15.47 -2.84
N ASN A 315 19.42 -16.61 -3.27
CA ASN A 315 19.96 -17.74 -4.03
C ASN A 315 19.75 -17.52 -5.56
N PRO A 316 20.73 -17.83 -6.45
CA PRO A 316 20.52 -17.68 -7.89
C PRO A 316 19.61 -18.78 -8.45
N GLY A 317 18.99 -18.48 -9.60
CA GLY A 317 18.17 -19.41 -10.36
C GLY A 317 17.26 -18.70 -11.35
N GLN A 318 17.14 -19.27 -12.55
CA GLN A 318 16.15 -18.86 -13.56
C GLN A 318 15.62 -20.09 -14.31
N LEU A 319 14.42 -19.98 -14.86
CA LEU A 319 13.91 -20.98 -15.80
C LEU A 319 14.74 -20.97 -17.10
N ASP A 320 15.07 -22.13 -17.63
CA ASP A 320 15.61 -22.28 -18.97
C ASP A 320 14.50 -22.01 -20.00
N ILE A 321 14.52 -20.80 -20.55
CA ILE A 321 13.53 -20.27 -21.50
C ILE A 321 13.49 -21.08 -22.81
N LEU A 322 14.59 -21.74 -23.20
CA LEU A 322 14.68 -22.46 -24.46
C LEU A 322 14.27 -23.93 -24.34
N ASN A 323 14.17 -24.46 -23.12
CA ASN A 323 13.70 -25.82 -22.88
C ASN A 323 12.17 -25.90 -23.06
N ASN A 324 11.70 -26.78 -23.95
CA ASN A 324 10.26 -26.95 -24.19
C ASN A 324 9.50 -27.46 -22.95
N LYS A 325 10.13 -28.25 -22.07
CA LYS A 325 9.51 -28.75 -20.84
C LYS A 325 9.16 -27.63 -19.86
N THR A 326 9.91 -26.53 -19.87
CA THR A 326 9.63 -25.33 -19.07
C THR A 326 8.18 -24.88 -19.24
N TYR A 327 7.68 -24.86 -20.47
CA TYR A 327 6.32 -24.42 -20.79
C TYR A 327 5.23 -25.46 -20.47
N GLU A 328 5.58 -26.74 -20.35
CA GLU A 328 4.68 -27.76 -19.85
C GLU A 328 4.50 -27.62 -18.33
N VAL A 329 5.63 -27.50 -17.62
CA VAL A 329 5.64 -27.42 -16.15
C VAL A 329 5.00 -26.12 -15.67
N THR A 330 5.46 -24.98 -16.17
CA THR A 330 4.90 -23.66 -15.81
C THR A 330 3.42 -23.53 -16.21
N GLY A 331 3.01 -24.10 -17.35
CA GLY A 331 1.62 -24.12 -17.78
C GLY A 331 0.69 -24.86 -16.81
N LYS A 332 1.11 -25.99 -16.25
CA LYS A 332 0.31 -26.74 -15.25
C LYS A 332 0.25 -26.01 -13.91
N VAL A 333 1.37 -25.46 -13.44
CA VAL A 333 1.41 -24.64 -12.21
C VAL A 333 0.49 -23.42 -12.35
N TYR A 334 0.65 -22.66 -13.44
CA TYR A 334 -0.18 -21.51 -13.75
C TYR A 334 -1.67 -21.88 -13.77
N LYS A 335 -2.03 -22.95 -14.48
CA LYS A 335 -3.43 -23.41 -14.59
C LYS A 335 -4.03 -23.66 -13.21
N GLU A 336 -3.30 -24.34 -12.33
CA GLU A 336 -3.80 -24.73 -11.02
C GLU A 336 -4.02 -23.51 -10.12
N ILE A 337 -3.01 -22.63 -9.98
CA ILE A 337 -3.14 -21.41 -9.17
C ILE A 337 -4.18 -20.46 -9.78
N ALA A 338 -4.18 -20.24 -11.08
CA ALA A 338 -5.15 -19.36 -11.74
C ALA A 338 -6.61 -19.86 -11.62
N THR A 339 -6.81 -21.17 -11.38
CA THR A 339 -8.13 -21.76 -11.11
C THR A 339 -8.56 -21.55 -9.65
N ILE A 340 -7.62 -21.59 -8.70
CA ILE A 340 -7.89 -21.35 -7.28
C ILE A 340 -8.23 -19.87 -7.03
N PHE A 341 -7.50 -18.96 -7.66
CA PHE A 341 -7.65 -17.51 -7.44
C PHE A 341 -8.72 -16.90 -8.38
N PRO A 342 -9.83 -16.36 -7.82
CA PRO A 342 -10.96 -15.90 -8.61
C PRO A 342 -10.74 -14.53 -9.27
N ASP A 343 -9.70 -13.78 -8.90
CA ASP A 343 -9.42 -12.49 -9.51
C ASP A 343 -9.08 -12.67 -10.99
N ASN A 344 -9.57 -11.76 -11.84
CA ASN A 344 -9.31 -11.81 -13.27
C ASN A 344 -7.87 -11.40 -13.62
N TRP A 345 -7.11 -10.85 -12.67
CA TRP A 345 -5.70 -10.51 -12.84
C TRP A 345 -4.81 -11.59 -12.22
N PHE A 346 -3.65 -11.81 -12.84
CA PHE A 346 -2.62 -12.73 -12.36
C PHE A 346 -1.25 -12.11 -12.64
N HIS A 347 -0.39 -12.02 -11.63
CA HIS A 347 0.97 -11.50 -11.82
C HIS A 347 1.89 -12.66 -12.23
N ILE A 348 2.61 -12.51 -13.34
CA ILE A 348 3.53 -13.53 -13.85
C ILE A 348 5.00 -13.13 -13.69
N GLY A 349 5.26 -12.07 -12.93
CA GLY A 349 6.59 -11.60 -12.57
C GLY A 349 7.36 -10.99 -13.73
N GLY A 350 8.60 -11.43 -13.91
CA GLY A 350 9.44 -11.09 -15.06
C GLY A 350 10.42 -9.96 -14.82
N ASP A 351 10.84 -9.76 -13.58
CA ASP A 351 11.93 -8.87 -13.21
C ASP A 351 13.30 -9.58 -13.27
N GLU A 352 14.36 -8.75 -13.31
CA GLU A 352 15.73 -9.15 -12.99
C GLU A 352 16.24 -10.43 -13.67
N LEU A 353 16.24 -10.47 -15.01
CA LEU A 353 16.87 -11.56 -15.77
C LEU A 353 18.36 -11.30 -16.03
N PHE A 354 19.17 -12.35 -16.00
CA PHE A 354 20.64 -12.26 -16.16
C PHE A 354 21.16 -13.17 -17.28
N ALA A 355 21.93 -12.59 -18.21
CA ALA A 355 22.59 -13.33 -19.28
C ALA A 355 23.61 -14.34 -18.73
N ASN A 356 24.36 -13.96 -17.69
CA ASN A 356 25.33 -14.84 -17.03
C ASN A 356 24.68 -16.08 -16.40
N CYS A 357 23.47 -15.95 -15.85
CA CYS A 357 22.72 -17.10 -15.37
C CYS A 357 22.38 -18.06 -16.53
N ASN A 358 21.91 -17.50 -17.65
CA ASN A 358 21.52 -18.27 -18.82
C ASN A 358 22.71 -18.92 -19.57
N ASN A 359 23.94 -18.47 -19.34
CA ASN A 359 25.15 -19.13 -19.85
C ASN A 359 25.41 -20.52 -19.24
N PHE A 360 24.80 -20.85 -18.09
CA PHE A 360 24.91 -22.18 -17.48
C PHE A 360 24.08 -23.23 -18.24
N SER A 361 23.04 -22.81 -18.97
CA SER A 361 22.31 -23.67 -19.89
C SER A 361 23.11 -23.86 -21.19
N SER A 362 23.21 -25.11 -21.65
CA SER A 362 23.79 -25.41 -22.97
C SER A 362 22.98 -24.76 -24.11
N LEU A 363 21.66 -24.63 -23.96
CA LEU A 363 20.78 -23.96 -24.92
C LEU A 363 21.00 -22.44 -24.88
N GLY A 364 21.07 -21.86 -23.68
CA GLY A 364 21.35 -20.43 -23.50
C GLY A 364 22.73 -20.04 -24.03
N LEU A 365 23.77 -20.83 -23.73
CA LEU A 365 25.11 -20.61 -24.27
C LEU A 365 25.14 -20.67 -25.81
N ALA A 366 24.46 -21.66 -26.41
CA ALA A 366 24.34 -21.74 -27.87
C ALA A 366 23.57 -20.55 -28.46
N TRP A 367 22.55 -20.06 -27.77
CA TRP A 367 21.78 -18.87 -28.16
C TRP A 367 22.66 -17.63 -28.23
N PHE A 368 23.43 -17.34 -27.17
CA PHE A 368 24.32 -16.18 -27.13
C PHE A 368 25.49 -16.32 -28.11
N ASN A 369 26.06 -17.52 -28.27
CA ASN A 369 27.10 -17.79 -29.27
C ASN A 369 26.60 -17.59 -30.73
N SER A 370 25.28 -17.66 -30.96
CA SER A 370 24.68 -17.33 -32.26
C SER A 370 24.52 -15.81 -32.51
N GLY A 371 24.95 -14.97 -31.57
CA GLY A 371 24.87 -13.51 -31.64
C GLY A 371 23.54 -12.92 -31.19
N LYS A 372 22.63 -13.73 -30.63
CA LYS A 372 21.37 -13.23 -30.06
C LYS A 372 21.58 -12.69 -28.65
N SER A 373 20.81 -11.67 -28.30
CA SER A 373 20.90 -10.98 -27.01
C SER A 373 20.02 -11.62 -25.92
N MET A 374 20.16 -11.14 -24.69
CA MET A 374 19.25 -11.49 -23.60
C MET A 374 17.84 -10.93 -23.84
N GLY A 375 17.72 -9.75 -24.45
CA GLY A 375 16.42 -9.20 -24.85
C GLY A 375 15.71 -10.04 -25.91
N ASP A 376 16.44 -10.70 -26.81
CA ASP A 376 15.85 -11.66 -27.76
C ASP A 376 15.38 -12.93 -27.05
N LEU A 377 16.11 -13.37 -26.02
CA LEU A 377 15.70 -14.51 -25.18
C LEU A 377 14.46 -14.17 -24.35
N TYR A 378 14.39 -12.95 -23.79
CA TYR A 378 13.21 -12.50 -23.07
C TYR A 378 12.01 -12.35 -24.02
N GLN A 379 12.21 -11.82 -25.24
CA GLN A 379 11.13 -11.80 -26.23
C GLN A 379 10.64 -13.22 -26.59
N TYR A 380 11.53 -14.20 -26.68
CA TYR A 380 11.14 -15.59 -26.90
C TYR A 380 10.28 -16.14 -25.75
N TRP A 381 10.60 -15.80 -24.50
CA TRP A 381 9.75 -16.11 -23.35
C TRP A 381 8.38 -15.45 -23.49
N VAL A 382 8.30 -14.15 -23.78
CA VAL A 382 7.04 -13.41 -23.99
C VAL A 382 6.18 -14.10 -25.07
N ASP A 383 6.77 -14.44 -26.21
CA ASP A 383 6.07 -15.04 -27.36
C ASP A 383 5.59 -16.48 -27.11
N ARG A 384 6.22 -17.20 -26.16
CA ARG A 384 5.88 -18.58 -25.82
C ARG A 384 4.98 -18.68 -24.59
N ALA A 385 5.34 -18.00 -23.50
CA ALA A 385 4.69 -18.11 -22.20
C ALA A 385 3.31 -17.46 -22.19
N ILE A 386 3.15 -16.24 -22.72
CA ILE A 386 1.86 -15.52 -22.67
C ILE A 386 0.76 -16.28 -23.42
N PRO A 387 0.94 -16.75 -24.68
CA PRO A 387 -0.07 -17.55 -25.34
C PRO A 387 -0.32 -18.90 -24.66
N ASN A 388 0.73 -19.54 -24.11
CA ASN A 388 0.59 -20.78 -23.36
C ASN A 388 -0.33 -20.57 -22.15
N PHE A 389 -0.01 -19.61 -21.27
CA PHE A 389 -0.79 -19.35 -20.06
C PHE A 389 -2.24 -18.98 -20.40
N ARG A 390 -2.47 -18.09 -21.37
CA ARG A 390 -3.83 -17.74 -21.84
C ARG A 390 -4.64 -18.94 -22.33
N SER A 391 -3.97 -19.93 -22.93
CA SER A 391 -4.64 -21.17 -23.38
C SER A 391 -5.06 -22.08 -22.23
N GLN A 392 -4.43 -21.96 -21.05
CA GLN A 392 -4.80 -22.70 -19.85
C GLN A 392 -5.98 -22.06 -19.14
N VAL A 393 -5.82 -20.80 -18.76
CA VAL A 393 -6.83 -19.96 -18.08
C VAL A 393 -6.63 -18.53 -18.59
N ASN A 394 -7.69 -17.90 -19.09
CA ASN A 394 -7.56 -16.55 -19.64
C ASN A 394 -7.68 -15.50 -18.53
N LYS A 395 -6.55 -14.93 -18.10
CA LYS A 395 -6.46 -13.83 -17.13
C LYS A 395 -5.84 -12.59 -17.79
N THR A 396 -6.07 -11.42 -17.22
CA THR A 396 -5.26 -10.23 -17.50
C THR A 396 -3.93 -10.39 -16.77
N PHE A 397 -2.80 -10.33 -17.48
CA PHE A 397 -1.51 -10.44 -16.84
C PHE A 397 -1.01 -9.10 -16.30
N VAL A 398 -0.34 -9.18 -15.16
CA VAL A 398 0.54 -8.15 -14.63
C VAL A 398 1.97 -8.66 -14.71
N MET A 399 2.90 -7.80 -15.11
CA MET A 399 4.33 -8.08 -15.14
C MET A 399 5.09 -6.90 -14.55
N TRP A 400 6.27 -7.16 -13.99
CA TRP A 400 7.22 -6.10 -13.68
C TRP A 400 7.67 -5.39 -14.95
N GLU A 401 8.01 -4.11 -14.83
CA GLU A 401 8.33 -3.26 -15.99
C GLU A 401 9.59 -3.66 -16.76
N ASP A 402 10.45 -4.49 -16.16
CA ASP A 402 11.73 -4.95 -16.70
C ASP A 402 11.59 -5.54 -18.11
N VAL A 403 10.49 -6.25 -18.38
CA VAL A 403 10.15 -6.77 -19.71
C VAL A 403 10.22 -5.71 -20.79
N LYS A 404 9.97 -4.44 -20.44
CA LYS A 404 9.96 -3.32 -21.38
C LYS A 404 11.06 -2.29 -21.16
N LEU A 405 11.49 -2.07 -19.92
CA LEU A 405 12.36 -0.94 -19.57
C LEU A 405 13.69 -1.32 -18.93
N SER A 406 13.95 -2.61 -18.65
CA SER A 406 15.28 -3.00 -18.16
C SER A 406 16.36 -2.62 -19.16
N ALA A 407 17.40 -1.93 -18.69
CA ALA A 407 18.45 -1.38 -19.54
C ALA A 407 19.21 -2.46 -20.32
N ASP A 408 19.40 -3.62 -19.70
CA ASP A 408 20.27 -4.68 -20.23
C ASP A 408 19.49 -5.83 -20.87
N VAL A 409 18.23 -6.05 -20.47
CA VAL A 409 17.49 -7.27 -20.82
C VAL A 409 16.07 -7.06 -21.33
N ALA A 410 15.60 -5.81 -21.50
CA ALA A 410 14.26 -5.56 -22.04
C ALA A 410 13.99 -6.35 -23.33
N ALA A 411 12.78 -6.89 -23.45
CA ALA A 411 12.38 -7.68 -24.60
C ALA A 411 12.47 -6.85 -25.90
N THR A 412 13.12 -7.41 -26.92
CA THR A 412 13.44 -6.69 -28.16
C THR A 412 12.23 -6.47 -29.07
N GLY A 413 11.14 -7.22 -28.87
CA GLY A 413 9.95 -7.19 -29.70
C GLY A 413 8.73 -6.56 -29.02
N ASN A 414 7.57 -7.11 -29.36
CA ASN A 414 6.28 -6.59 -28.90
C ASN A 414 5.86 -7.28 -27.60
N VAL A 415 5.67 -6.48 -26.55
CA VAL A 415 4.98 -6.91 -25.33
C VAL A 415 3.49 -6.53 -25.49
N PRO A 416 2.54 -7.48 -25.34
CA PRO A 416 1.12 -7.20 -25.56
C PRO A 416 0.59 -6.05 -24.70
N LYS A 417 -0.14 -5.11 -25.33
CA LYS A 417 -0.65 -3.89 -24.68
C LYS A 417 -1.74 -4.12 -23.64
N ASP A 418 -2.35 -5.30 -23.63
CA ASP A 418 -3.34 -5.66 -22.62
C ASP A 418 -2.72 -6.07 -21.28
N ILE A 419 -1.41 -6.36 -21.26
CA ILE A 419 -0.63 -6.60 -20.02
C ILE A 419 -0.49 -5.28 -19.25
N VAL A 420 -0.70 -5.37 -17.95
CA VAL A 420 -0.47 -4.27 -17.01
C VAL A 420 0.98 -4.34 -16.54
N LEU A 421 1.68 -3.21 -16.55
CA LEU A 421 3.08 -3.16 -16.11
C LEU A 421 3.18 -2.51 -14.73
N GLN A 422 3.88 -3.16 -13.80
CA GLN A 422 4.15 -2.65 -12.46
C GLN A 422 5.51 -1.95 -12.45
N ALA A 423 5.48 -0.62 -12.30
CA ALA A 423 6.65 0.24 -12.43
C ALA A 423 7.31 0.48 -11.08
N TRP A 424 8.58 0.07 -10.93
CA TRP A 424 9.28 0.09 -9.64
C TRP A 424 10.59 0.89 -9.65
N ASN A 425 11.19 1.13 -10.82
CA ASN A 425 12.40 1.94 -10.98
C ASN A 425 12.11 3.34 -11.49
N ASN A 426 13.05 4.25 -11.26
CA ASN A 426 13.13 5.60 -11.84
C ASN A 426 11.87 6.49 -11.72
N GLY A 427 10.95 6.17 -10.81
CA GLY A 427 9.81 7.01 -10.46
C GLY A 427 8.98 7.46 -11.66
N LEU A 428 8.79 8.78 -11.77
CA LEU A 428 7.96 9.41 -12.81
C LEU A 428 8.47 9.13 -14.23
N ASP A 429 9.76 8.90 -14.42
CA ASP A 429 10.34 8.72 -15.76
C ASP A 429 9.83 7.41 -16.37
N HIS A 430 9.88 6.31 -15.63
CA HIS A 430 9.36 5.03 -16.09
C HIS A 430 7.84 5.03 -16.20
N ILE A 431 7.12 5.62 -15.24
CA ILE A 431 5.66 5.76 -15.32
C ILE A 431 5.26 6.51 -16.60
N SER A 432 5.91 7.65 -16.88
CA SER A 432 5.66 8.44 -18.08
C SER A 432 6.00 7.65 -19.35
N ASN A 433 7.15 6.95 -19.36
CA ASN A 433 7.59 6.14 -20.49
C ASN A 433 6.57 5.03 -20.81
N LEU A 434 6.19 4.20 -19.84
CA LEU A 434 5.23 3.11 -20.05
C LEU A 434 3.85 3.62 -20.48
N THR A 435 3.33 4.65 -19.82
CA THR A 435 2.02 5.22 -20.17
C THR A 435 2.05 5.91 -21.54
N SER A 436 3.15 6.53 -21.95
CA SER A 436 3.31 7.11 -23.29
C SER A 436 3.28 6.05 -24.39
N GLN A 437 3.69 4.82 -24.06
CA GLN A 437 3.61 3.65 -24.94
C GLN A 437 2.24 2.96 -24.90
N GLY A 438 1.26 3.48 -24.14
CA GLY A 438 -0.10 2.97 -24.06
C GLY A 438 -0.31 1.80 -23.09
N TYR A 439 0.66 1.50 -22.21
CA TYR A 439 0.46 0.48 -21.18
C TYR A 439 -0.33 1.03 -19.99
N ARG A 440 -1.18 0.17 -19.41
CA ARG A 440 -1.72 0.39 -18.08
C ARG A 440 -0.61 0.16 -17.05
N VAL A 441 -0.50 1.06 -16.07
CA VAL A 441 0.60 1.04 -15.09
C VAL A 441 0.08 0.93 -13.65
N ILE A 442 0.65 0.02 -12.88
CA ILE A 442 0.59 0.02 -11.41
C ILE A 442 1.87 0.69 -10.91
N VAL A 443 1.73 1.68 -10.01
CA VAL A 443 2.86 2.39 -9.43
C VAL A 443 3.40 1.64 -8.22
N SER A 444 4.69 1.31 -8.24
CA SER A 444 5.44 0.68 -7.15
C SER A 444 6.83 1.31 -6.97
N SER A 445 7.06 2.56 -7.39
CA SER A 445 8.39 3.17 -7.43
C SER A 445 9.16 3.11 -6.09
N SER A 446 10.30 2.45 -6.11
CA SER A 446 11.10 2.09 -4.93
C SER A 446 11.56 3.29 -4.12
N ASP A 447 11.83 4.42 -4.77
CA ASP A 447 12.19 5.69 -4.14
C ASP A 447 11.14 6.27 -3.18
N PHE A 448 9.90 5.78 -3.27
CA PHE A 448 8.76 6.29 -2.51
C PHE A 448 8.05 5.22 -1.69
N ILE A 449 7.82 4.03 -2.24
CA ILE A 449 6.82 3.10 -1.68
C ILE A 449 7.29 1.64 -1.46
N TYR A 450 8.58 1.35 -1.60
CA TYR A 450 9.15 0.08 -1.10
C TYR A 450 9.27 0.11 0.43
N LEU A 451 8.61 -0.84 1.10
CA LEU A 451 8.48 -0.86 2.55
C LEU A 451 9.65 -1.57 3.25
N ASP A 452 10.40 -2.40 2.54
CA ASP A 452 11.57 -3.16 3.01
C ASP A 452 12.83 -2.31 3.20
N CYS A 453 12.96 -1.18 2.51
CA CYS A 453 14.17 -0.36 2.49
C CYS A 453 14.61 0.16 3.87
N GLY A 454 15.92 0.40 4.01
CA GLY A 454 16.50 1.09 5.17
C GLY A 454 16.83 0.17 6.36
N ASN A 455 16.97 -1.14 6.13
CA ASN A 455 17.32 -2.13 7.16
C ASN A 455 18.72 -2.72 6.96
N GLY A 456 19.57 -2.00 6.23
CA GLY A 456 20.83 -2.51 5.73
C GLY A 456 20.68 -3.70 4.78
N GLY A 457 21.81 -4.26 4.37
CA GLY A 457 21.86 -5.46 3.53
C GLY A 457 21.91 -6.73 4.39
N TYR A 458 21.13 -7.75 4.01
CA TYR A 458 21.06 -9.02 4.73
C TYR A 458 22.20 -9.99 4.39
N VAL A 459 22.93 -9.75 3.30
CA VAL A 459 23.99 -10.65 2.84
C VAL A 459 25.09 -10.81 3.89
N SER A 460 25.47 -12.06 4.14
CA SER A 460 26.47 -12.41 5.16
C SER A 460 27.91 -12.22 4.67
N ASN A 461 28.87 -12.27 5.60
CA ASN A 461 30.31 -12.11 5.31
C ASN A 461 30.62 -10.83 4.50
N ASP A 462 29.99 -9.72 4.90
CA ASP A 462 30.08 -8.46 4.18
C ASP A 462 31.13 -7.52 4.80
N PRO A 463 32.31 -7.36 4.18
CA PRO A 463 33.37 -6.51 4.73
C PRO A 463 33.05 -5.02 4.65
N ARG A 464 32.00 -4.61 3.92
CA ARG A 464 31.63 -3.19 3.77
C ARG A 464 31.23 -2.56 5.11
N TYR A 465 30.71 -3.37 6.05
CA TYR A 465 30.42 -2.93 7.42
C TYR A 465 31.68 -2.80 8.30
N ASN A 466 32.79 -3.46 7.94
CA ASN A 466 34.02 -3.47 8.74
C ASN A 466 34.91 -2.24 8.46
N VAL A 467 34.33 -1.05 8.63
CA VAL A 467 35.06 0.22 8.57
C VAL A 467 34.91 0.89 9.93
N LEU A 468 36.03 1.06 10.65
CA LEU A 468 36.01 1.55 12.04
C LEU A 468 36.04 3.08 12.17
N ILE A 469 36.48 3.77 11.11
CA ILE A 469 36.69 5.22 11.10
C ILE A 469 35.96 5.78 9.88
N ASN A 470 35.20 6.87 10.06
CA ASN A 470 34.50 7.52 8.96
C ASN A 470 35.51 8.01 7.91
N PRO A 471 35.53 7.43 6.69
CA PRO A 471 36.51 7.82 5.66
C PRO A 471 36.28 9.24 5.14
N ASN A 472 35.06 9.76 5.28
CA ASN A 472 34.62 11.07 4.79
C ASN A 472 34.39 12.06 5.94
N ALA A 473 35.11 11.92 7.05
CA ALA A 473 34.93 12.78 8.22
C ALA A 473 35.24 14.27 7.93
N THR A 474 36.11 14.56 6.96
CA THR A 474 36.57 15.92 6.66
C THR A 474 35.71 16.68 5.66
N ASP A 475 35.10 15.99 4.68
CA ASP A 475 34.21 16.60 3.68
C ASP A 475 32.73 16.42 4.03
N GLY A 476 32.40 15.56 5.01
CA GLY A 476 31.04 15.36 5.53
C GLY A 476 30.13 14.56 4.60
N GLY A 477 30.67 13.98 3.53
CA GLY A 477 29.90 13.25 2.53
C GLY A 477 29.34 11.93 3.07
N ALA A 478 28.06 11.68 2.79
CA ALA A 478 27.44 10.39 3.09
C ALA A 478 28.19 9.25 2.38
N ASN A 479 28.38 8.13 3.08
CA ASN A 479 28.99 6.91 2.56
C ASN A 479 28.31 5.67 3.15
N PHE A 480 28.78 4.47 2.81
CA PHE A 480 28.15 3.21 3.19
C PHE A 480 27.73 3.13 4.68
N ASN A 481 28.61 3.43 5.63
CA ASN A 481 28.32 3.30 7.08
C ASN A 481 27.97 4.62 7.78
N TRP A 482 28.25 5.78 7.16
CA TRP A 482 27.95 7.09 7.73
C TRP A 482 27.03 7.89 6.81
N GLY A 483 25.74 7.94 7.13
CA GLY A 483 24.73 8.75 6.44
C GLY A 483 24.25 8.23 5.08
N GLY A 484 24.85 7.18 4.52
CA GLY A 484 24.45 6.55 3.26
C GLY A 484 23.54 5.33 3.43
N GLN A 485 23.62 4.40 2.46
CA GLN A 485 22.64 3.32 2.29
C GLN A 485 22.75 2.16 3.29
N GLY A 486 23.91 1.94 3.91
CA GLY A 486 24.12 0.87 4.89
C GLY A 486 23.89 -0.54 4.36
N GLY A 487 24.01 -0.78 3.05
CA GLY A 487 23.82 -2.10 2.43
C GLY A 487 22.42 -2.39 1.88
N SER A 488 21.41 -1.58 2.20
CA SER A 488 20.08 -1.68 1.57
C SER A 488 20.07 -0.83 0.29
N TRP A 489 19.92 -1.45 -0.87
CA TRP A 489 20.05 -0.80 -2.19
C TRP A 489 19.05 0.35 -2.39
N CYS A 490 17.84 0.21 -1.86
CA CYS A 490 16.78 1.21 -1.95
C CYS A 490 16.70 2.12 -0.72
N SER A 491 17.73 2.16 0.13
CA SER A 491 17.78 3.10 1.27
C SER A 491 17.60 4.56 0.83
N PRO A 492 17.01 5.43 1.67
CA PRO A 492 16.67 5.22 3.08
C PRO A 492 15.30 4.55 3.28
N TYR A 493 14.95 4.27 4.55
CA TYR A 493 13.59 3.90 4.95
C TYR A 493 12.57 4.93 4.46
N LYS A 494 11.49 4.45 3.84
CA LYS A 494 10.42 5.33 3.34
C LYS A 494 9.46 5.64 4.48
N THR A 495 9.44 6.89 4.93
CA THR A 495 8.51 7.36 5.96
C THR A 495 7.10 7.48 5.40
N TRP A 496 6.09 7.57 6.28
CA TRP A 496 4.71 7.83 5.86
C TRP A 496 4.57 9.15 5.08
N GLN A 497 5.37 10.17 5.41
CA GLN A 497 5.40 11.44 4.67
C GLN A 497 5.94 11.23 3.25
N ARG A 498 7.07 10.51 3.10
CA ARG A 498 7.64 10.20 1.78
C ARG A 498 6.65 9.49 0.88
N ILE A 499 5.88 8.56 1.43
CA ILE A 499 4.82 7.83 0.72
C ILE A 499 3.68 8.79 0.33
N TYR A 500 3.14 9.55 1.28
CA TYR A 500 1.99 10.44 1.04
C TYR A 500 2.30 11.58 0.08
N ASP A 501 3.54 12.09 0.11
CA ASP A 501 3.98 13.19 -0.74
C ASP A 501 4.21 12.77 -2.20
N TYR A 502 4.02 11.50 -2.57
CA TYR A 502 4.31 11.04 -3.91
C TYR A 502 3.24 11.45 -4.93
N ASP A 503 3.48 12.53 -5.66
CA ASP A 503 2.65 12.96 -6.79
C ASP A 503 2.96 12.15 -8.06
N PHE A 504 2.63 10.85 -8.07
CA PHE A 504 3.02 9.92 -9.14
C PHE A 504 2.37 10.17 -10.52
N THR A 505 1.49 11.17 -10.62
CA THR A 505 0.89 11.63 -11.90
C THR A 505 1.38 13.01 -12.33
N TYR A 506 2.35 13.58 -11.63
CA TYR A 506 2.95 14.87 -11.98
C TYR A 506 3.56 14.82 -13.39
N ASN A 507 3.36 15.90 -14.15
CA ASN A 507 3.78 16.05 -15.56
C ASN A 507 3.22 15.02 -16.56
N LEU A 508 2.30 14.14 -16.16
CA LEU A 508 1.61 13.25 -17.11
C LEU A 508 0.48 14.00 -17.84
N THR A 509 0.30 13.69 -19.13
CA THR A 509 -0.89 14.11 -19.89
C THR A 509 -2.15 13.41 -19.36
N ASP A 510 -3.34 13.93 -19.67
CA ASP A 510 -4.60 13.29 -19.23
C ASP A 510 -4.77 11.87 -19.80
N THR A 511 -4.26 11.62 -21.01
CA THR A 511 -4.23 10.27 -21.60
C THR A 511 -3.34 9.34 -20.77
N GLN A 512 -2.13 9.77 -20.43
CA GLN A 512 -1.22 8.99 -19.58
C GLN A 512 -1.80 8.76 -18.18
N LYS A 513 -2.41 9.79 -17.56
CA LYS A 513 -3.07 9.67 -16.25
C LYS A 513 -4.16 8.60 -16.26
N SER A 514 -4.95 8.51 -17.34
CA SER A 514 -6.01 7.49 -17.47
C SER A 514 -5.49 6.05 -17.52
N LEU A 515 -4.20 5.86 -17.85
CA LEU A 515 -3.54 4.57 -17.88
C LEU A 515 -2.94 4.18 -16.52
N VAL A 516 -2.79 5.11 -15.58
CA VAL A 516 -2.34 4.80 -14.22
C VAL A 516 -3.50 4.18 -13.44
N GLN A 517 -3.34 2.91 -13.05
CA GLN A 517 -4.38 2.12 -12.38
C GLN A 517 -4.44 2.37 -10.87
N GLY A 518 -3.38 2.93 -10.30
CA GLY A 518 -3.18 3.16 -8.88
C GLY A 518 -1.80 2.69 -8.43
N ALA A 519 -1.68 2.24 -7.18
CA ALA A 519 -0.38 1.91 -6.60
C ALA A 519 -0.44 0.71 -5.65
N ILE A 520 0.67 -0.01 -5.58
CA ILE A 520 0.91 -1.12 -4.66
C ILE A 520 2.23 -0.84 -3.96
N ALA A 521 2.23 -0.77 -2.62
CA ALA A 521 3.45 -0.66 -1.81
C ALA A 521 4.03 -2.05 -1.53
N PRO A 522 5.19 -2.42 -2.11
CA PRO A 522 5.73 -3.73 -1.89
C PRO A 522 6.43 -3.85 -0.55
N LEU A 523 6.33 -5.03 0.07
CA LEU A 523 7.17 -5.44 1.18
C LEU A 523 7.86 -6.75 0.81
N PHE A 524 9.10 -6.63 0.33
CA PHE A 524 9.97 -7.78 0.08
C PHE A 524 10.39 -8.45 1.40
N GLY A 525 10.61 -9.76 1.33
CA GLY A 525 10.62 -10.68 2.44
C GLY A 525 11.99 -11.04 2.99
N GLU A 526 13.10 -10.48 2.48
CA GLU A 526 14.46 -10.93 2.84
C GLU A 526 14.76 -10.78 4.34
N GLN A 527 14.13 -9.78 4.99
CA GLN A 527 14.25 -9.50 6.42
C GLN A 527 12.88 -9.32 7.08
N VAL A 528 11.87 -10.05 6.60
CA VAL A 528 10.48 -9.92 7.05
C VAL A 528 9.82 -11.28 7.20
N ASP A 529 9.36 -11.58 8.40
CA ASP A 529 8.48 -12.71 8.70
C ASP A 529 7.29 -12.22 9.56
N ASP A 530 6.57 -13.17 10.17
CA ASP A 530 5.48 -12.93 11.11
C ASP A 530 5.77 -11.90 12.21
N THR A 531 7.03 -11.80 12.66
CA THR A 531 7.41 -10.97 13.80
C THR A 531 7.36 -9.48 13.47
N ILE A 532 7.59 -9.11 12.20
CA ILE A 532 7.81 -7.73 11.79
C ILE A 532 6.93 -7.27 10.63
N VAL A 533 6.27 -8.19 9.89
CA VAL A 533 5.42 -7.86 8.73
C VAL A 533 4.43 -6.73 9.01
N SER A 534 3.70 -6.80 10.12
CA SER A 534 2.73 -5.77 10.50
C SER A 534 3.38 -4.42 10.78
N GLN A 535 4.55 -4.40 11.43
CA GLN A 535 5.25 -3.17 11.79
C GLN A 535 5.92 -2.51 10.57
N LYS A 536 6.29 -3.30 9.56
CA LYS A 536 6.76 -2.77 8.27
C LYS A 536 5.61 -2.17 7.48
N ILE A 537 4.47 -2.86 7.39
CA ILE A 537 3.34 -2.38 6.60
C ILE A 537 2.68 -1.17 7.27
N TRP A 538 2.38 -1.27 8.56
CA TRP A 538 1.51 -0.33 9.25
C TRP A 538 2.27 0.60 10.19
N PRO A 539 1.94 1.91 10.22
CA PRO A 539 0.83 2.56 9.50
C PRO A 539 1.23 3.17 8.13
N ARG A 540 2.42 2.85 7.58
CA ARG A 540 2.89 3.45 6.32
C ARG A 540 1.96 3.18 5.13
N ALA A 541 1.43 1.96 5.02
CA ALA A 541 0.45 1.61 4.00
C ALA A 541 -0.86 2.41 4.12
N ALA A 542 -1.21 2.92 5.31
CA ALA A 542 -2.36 3.80 5.48
C ALA A 542 -2.15 5.18 4.84
N ALA A 543 -0.91 5.67 4.79
CA ALA A 543 -0.56 6.88 4.04
C ALA A 543 -0.76 6.67 2.54
N LEU A 544 -0.31 5.53 2.00
CA LEU A 544 -0.61 5.16 0.61
C LEU A 544 -2.12 5.07 0.39
N ALA A 545 -2.84 4.41 1.30
CA ALA A 545 -4.27 4.19 1.18
C ALA A 545 -5.04 5.50 1.00
N GLU A 546 -4.72 6.55 1.76
CA GLU A 546 -5.35 7.85 1.56
C GLU A 546 -4.89 8.53 0.26
N LEU A 547 -3.60 8.45 -0.08
CA LEU A 547 -3.08 8.98 -1.34
C LEU A 547 -3.85 8.43 -2.56
N VAL A 548 -4.11 7.12 -2.61
CA VAL A 548 -4.84 6.51 -3.73
C VAL A 548 -6.36 6.49 -3.57
N TRP A 549 -6.89 6.86 -2.41
CA TRP A 549 -8.33 7.00 -2.16
C TRP A 549 -8.83 8.42 -2.42
N SER A 550 -8.28 9.42 -1.74
CA SER A 550 -8.73 10.82 -1.83
C SER A 550 -7.61 11.83 -2.09
N GLY A 551 -6.39 11.35 -2.31
CA GLY A 551 -5.25 12.19 -2.67
C GLY A 551 -4.58 12.86 -1.49
N ASN A 552 -3.49 13.57 -1.79
CA ASN A 552 -2.68 14.31 -0.83
C ASN A 552 -2.93 15.82 -0.87
N ARG A 553 -4.04 16.26 -1.49
CA ARG A 553 -4.38 17.68 -1.68
C ARG A 553 -5.64 18.09 -0.92
N ASP A 554 -5.65 19.31 -0.43
CA ASP A 554 -6.86 19.94 0.11
C ASP A 554 -7.77 20.49 -1.01
N ALA A 555 -8.89 21.11 -0.63
CA ALA A 555 -9.85 21.69 -1.57
C ALA A 555 -9.28 22.87 -2.38
N SER A 556 -8.17 23.47 -1.94
CA SER A 556 -7.45 24.54 -2.66
C SER A 556 -6.36 24.00 -3.58
N GLY A 557 -6.10 22.69 -3.55
CA GLY A 557 -5.07 22.03 -4.36
C GLY A 557 -3.68 21.98 -3.73
N LYS A 558 -3.52 22.53 -2.52
CA LYS A 558 -2.27 22.48 -1.74
C LYS A 558 -2.05 21.11 -1.14
N LYS A 559 -0.79 20.73 -0.91
CA LYS A 559 -0.48 19.50 -0.17
C LYS A 559 -0.98 19.61 1.27
N ARG A 560 -1.65 18.56 1.74
CA ARG A 560 -2.23 18.49 3.10
C ARG A 560 -1.53 17.48 4.00
N THR A 561 -0.24 17.25 3.79
CA THR A 561 0.57 16.29 4.56
C THR A 561 0.59 16.61 6.05
N THR A 562 0.62 17.89 6.42
CA THR A 562 0.49 18.30 7.84
C THR A 562 -0.86 17.91 8.45
N GLU A 563 -1.96 18.03 7.68
CA GLU A 563 -3.30 17.62 8.11
C GLU A 563 -3.40 16.10 8.31
N LEU A 564 -2.62 15.31 7.56
CA LEU A 564 -2.56 13.86 7.74
C LEU A 564 -1.90 13.49 9.07
N THR A 565 -1.01 14.30 9.65
CA THR A 565 -0.26 13.97 10.87
C THR A 565 -1.14 13.47 12.00
N GLN A 566 -2.15 14.24 12.41
CA GLN A 566 -3.03 13.83 13.51
C GLN A 566 -3.93 12.66 13.12
N ARG A 567 -4.39 12.62 11.86
CA ARG A 567 -5.23 11.54 11.35
C ARG A 567 -4.49 10.19 11.33
N ILE A 568 -3.25 10.14 10.82
CA ILE A 568 -2.46 8.91 10.76
C ILE A 568 -1.98 8.47 12.15
N LEU A 569 -1.67 9.40 13.06
CA LEU A 569 -1.36 9.09 14.45
C LEU A 569 -2.58 8.46 15.17
N ASN A 570 -3.77 9.01 14.97
CA ASN A 570 -5.02 8.44 15.49
C ASN A 570 -5.29 7.06 14.88
N PHE A 571 -5.17 6.94 13.55
CA PHE A 571 -5.43 5.69 12.85
C PHE A 571 -4.44 4.58 13.22
N ARG A 572 -3.17 4.91 13.51
CA ARG A 572 -2.20 3.96 14.05
C ARG A 572 -2.66 3.32 15.35
N GLU A 573 -3.17 4.13 16.29
CA GLU A 573 -3.70 3.60 17.55
C GLU A 573 -5.01 2.82 17.32
N TYR A 574 -5.82 3.21 16.32
CA TYR A 574 -7.02 2.48 15.91
C TYR A 574 -6.68 1.09 15.33
N LEU A 575 -5.63 0.99 14.52
CA LEU A 575 -5.10 -0.27 14.00
C LEU A 575 -4.69 -1.21 15.14
N LEU A 576 -3.92 -0.71 16.13
CA LEU A 576 -3.53 -1.47 17.31
C LEU A 576 -4.75 -1.96 18.10
N ALA A 577 -5.75 -1.11 18.29
CA ALA A 577 -6.99 -1.47 18.99
C ALA A 577 -7.77 -2.57 18.26
N ASN A 578 -7.67 -2.63 16.92
CA ASN A 578 -8.25 -3.69 16.10
C ASN A 578 -7.31 -4.91 15.91
N GLY A 579 -6.21 -5.00 16.65
CA GLY A 579 -5.30 -6.15 16.63
C GLY A 579 -4.19 -6.09 15.56
N VAL A 580 -4.11 -5.03 14.76
CA VAL A 580 -3.05 -4.85 13.76
C VAL A 580 -1.83 -4.21 14.41
N GLN A 581 -0.70 -4.93 14.42
CA GLN A 581 0.51 -4.56 15.17
C GLN A 581 1.33 -3.45 14.48
N ALA A 582 0.75 -2.24 14.41
CA ALA A 582 1.32 -1.08 13.73
C ALA A 582 2.51 -0.45 14.49
N ALA A 583 3.57 -0.11 13.77
CA ALA A 583 4.74 0.56 14.32
C ALA A 583 4.40 1.96 14.85
N PRO A 584 5.09 2.45 15.90
CA PRO A 584 4.97 3.83 16.33
C PRO A 584 5.60 4.77 15.30
N LEU A 585 4.98 5.94 15.08
CA LEU A 585 5.51 6.98 14.17
C LEU A 585 6.28 8.08 14.90
N MET A 586 5.79 8.49 16.07
CA MET A 586 6.27 9.64 16.83
C MET A 586 6.15 9.35 18.33
N PRO A 587 6.86 10.09 19.20
CA PRO A 587 6.56 10.10 20.62
C PRO A 587 5.08 10.39 20.86
N LYS A 588 4.44 9.68 21.80
CA LYS A 588 3.01 9.88 22.11
C LYS A 588 2.67 11.31 22.55
N TYR A 589 3.67 12.07 22.99
CA TYR A 589 3.58 13.52 23.20
C TYR A 589 3.00 14.25 21.98
N CYS A 590 3.45 13.94 20.77
CA CYS A 590 3.05 14.61 19.54
C CYS A 590 1.56 14.40 19.22
N ALA A 591 1.06 13.19 19.45
CA ALA A 591 -0.38 12.89 19.30
C ALA A 591 -1.25 13.71 20.28
N GLN A 592 -0.73 13.98 21.49
CA GLN A 592 -1.42 14.74 22.54
C GLN A 592 -1.24 16.26 22.44
N HIS A 593 -0.24 16.71 21.68
CA HIS A 593 0.11 18.12 21.51
C HIS A 593 0.24 18.41 20.01
N PRO A 594 -0.89 18.56 19.30
CA PRO A 594 -0.92 18.72 17.85
C PRO A 594 0.02 19.85 17.40
N HIS A 595 0.80 19.58 16.35
CA HIS A 595 1.79 20.49 15.75
C HIS A 595 3.01 20.87 16.61
N GLU A 596 3.10 20.45 17.88
CA GLU A 596 4.28 20.78 18.71
C GLU A 596 5.54 19.99 18.32
N CYS A 597 5.40 18.99 17.45
CA CYS A 597 6.51 18.20 16.90
C CYS A 597 6.79 18.48 15.42
N ASP A 598 6.14 19.49 14.83
CA ASP A 598 6.39 19.88 13.44
C ASP A 598 7.77 20.52 13.32
N LEU A 599 8.48 20.22 12.22
CA LEU A 599 9.77 20.85 11.94
C LEU A 599 9.63 22.34 11.60
N TYR A 600 8.54 22.70 10.91
CA TYR A 600 8.22 24.07 10.51
C TYR A 600 6.91 24.50 11.18
N LEU A 601 6.93 25.67 11.81
CA LEU A 601 5.71 26.30 12.36
C LEU A 601 4.75 26.73 11.26
N ASP A 602 5.30 27.08 10.09
CA ASP A 602 4.54 27.39 8.87
C ASP A 602 3.86 26.12 8.34
N GLN A 603 2.53 26.08 8.41
CA GLN A 603 1.73 24.93 7.95
C GLN A 603 1.62 24.84 6.42
N ASP A 604 2.05 25.88 5.70
CA ASP A 604 2.17 25.89 4.24
C ASP A 604 3.60 25.55 3.78
N ALA A 605 4.46 25.04 4.68
CA ALA A 605 5.85 24.70 4.35
C ALA A 605 5.98 23.56 3.32
N ILE A 606 5.00 22.64 3.28
CA ILE A 606 4.98 21.53 2.33
C ILE A 606 4.28 21.98 1.05
N LYS A 607 5.05 22.03 -0.04
CA LYS A 607 4.62 22.61 -1.31
C LYS A 607 4.46 21.56 -2.41
N THR A 608 3.62 21.88 -3.37
CA THR A 608 3.52 21.17 -4.63
C THR A 608 4.76 21.43 -5.50
N PRO A 609 5.09 20.56 -6.46
CA PRO A 609 6.16 20.83 -7.43
C PRO A 609 5.97 22.15 -8.19
N GLU A 610 4.73 22.58 -8.42
CA GLU A 610 4.40 23.84 -9.08
C GLU A 610 4.70 25.06 -8.19
N GLU A 611 4.43 24.99 -6.89
CA GLU A 611 4.70 26.08 -5.93
C GLU A 611 6.18 26.25 -5.56
N MET A 612 7.02 25.26 -5.89
CA MET A 612 8.47 25.30 -5.66
C MET A 612 9.27 25.92 -6.81
N LYS A 613 8.66 26.07 -7.99
CA LYS A 613 9.25 26.78 -9.14
C LYS A 613 9.02 28.28 -8.99
#